data_AF-A0A7Y1ZK98-F1
#
_entry.id   AF-A0A7Y1ZK98-F1
#
_cell.length_a   1.000
_cell.length_b   1.000
_cell.length_c   1.000
_cell.angle_alpha   90.00
_cell.angle_beta   90.00
_cell.angle_gamma   90.00
#
_symmetry.space_group_name_H-M   'P 1'
#
loop_
_entity.id
_entity.type
_entity.pdbx_description
1 polymer ?
#
loop_
_entity_poly.entity_id
_entity_poly.type
_entity_poly.pdbx_seq_one_letter_code
_entity_poly.pdbx_strand_id
1 'polypeptide(L)'
;AQLRDQLDRFTAAMRSSLVRTYSKGLLAFGSARTELAERDEEDPAAKRLTVKQLIYADRSTPYEMLYMMGQDQGGDWKLRNVIIESVNLGEIYRDQFLASAREQGGDLDAVIAGWTVATVEIEE
;
A
#
# COMPACT_ATOMS: atom_id res chain seq x y z
N ALA A 1 -0.02 3.99 26.87
CA ALA A 1 -0.74 2.72 26.68
C ALA A 1 -1.79 2.85 25.56
N GLN A 2 -2.72 3.81 25.68
CA GLN A 2 -3.80 4.02 24.70
C GLN A 2 -3.34 4.20 23.24
N LEU A 3 -2.36 5.06 22.96
CA LEU A 3 -1.89 5.27 21.57
C LEU A 3 -1.33 3.99 20.93
N ARG A 4 -0.58 3.19 21.70
CA ARG A 4 -0.03 1.92 21.21
C ARG A 4 -1.15 0.94 20.87
N ASP A 5 -2.12 0.81 21.77
CA ASP A 5 -3.31 -0.01 21.54
C ASP A 5 -4.12 0.46 20.31
N GLN A 6 -4.31 1.77 20.14
CA GLN A 6 -4.95 2.34 18.95
C GLN A 6 -4.17 2.03 17.67
N LEU A 7 -2.85 2.13 17.69
CA LEU A 7 -2.01 1.76 16.55
C LEU A 7 -2.10 0.27 16.22
N ASP A 8 -2.12 -0.60 17.23
CA ASP A 8 -2.25 -2.05 17.04
C ASP A 8 -3.64 -2.41 16.46
N ARG A 9 -4.71 -1.81 17.00
CA ARG A 9 -6.08 -1.97 16.49
C ARG A 9 -6.24 -1.43 15.07
N PHE A 10 -5.70 -0.25 14.79
CA PHE A 10 -5.69 0.34 13.46
C PHE A 10 -4.95 -0.55 12.46
N THR A 11 -3.78 -1.06 12.85
CA THR A 11 -2.99 -1.97 12.01
C THR A 11 -3.78 -3.22 11.65
N ALA A 12 -4.50 -3.81 12.62
CA ALA A 12 -5.36 -4.96 12.39
C ALA A 12 -6.55 -4.64 11.47
N ALA A 13 -7.22 -3.51 11.68
CA ALA A 13 -8.35 -3.05 10.87
C ALA A 13 -7.92 -2.76 9.43
N MET A 14 -6.78 -2.08 9.25
CA MET A 14 -6.20 -1.76 7.95
C MET A 14 -5.82 -3.02 7.18
N ARG A 15 -5.11 -3.96 7.82
CA ARG A 15 -4.76 -5.25 7.21
C ARG A 15 -6.00 -6.02 6.75
N SER A 16 -7.00 -6.13 7.61
CA SER A 16 -8.23 -6.85 7.30
C SER A 16 -8.99 -6.20 6.15
N SER A 17 -9.02 -4.86 6.12
CA SER A 17 -9.62 -4.08 5.05
C SER A 17 -8.90 -4.26 3.71
N LEU A 18 -7.57 -4.19 3.68
CA LEU A 18 -6.79 -4.44 2.48
C LEU A 18 -7.05 -5.83 1.91
N VAL A 19 -7.01 -6.87 2.76
CA VAL A 19 -7.31 -8.24 2.35
C VAL A 19 -8.72 -8.30 1.77
N ARG A 20 -9.74 -7.82 2.49
CA ARG A 20 -11.12 -7.86 2.03
C ARG A 20 -11.32 -7.15 0.69
N THR A 21 -10.71 -5.98 0.49
CA THR A 21 -10.89 -5.15 -0.69
C THR A 21 -10.14 -5.70 -1.91
N TYR A 22 -8.91 -6.18 -1.72
CA TYR A 22 -8.04 -6.56 -2.85
C TYR A 22 -7.88 -8.08 -3.07
N SER A 23 -8.40 -8.94 -2.19
CA SER A 23 -8.26 -10.41 -2.35
C SER A 23 -8.79 -10.91 -3.70
N LYS A 24 -9.92 -10.36 -4.17
CA LYS A 24 -10.50 -10.76 -5.46
C LYS A 24 -9.61 -10.34 -6.63
N GLY A 25 -9.03 -9.14 -6.56
CA GLY A 25 -8.06 -8.68 -7.56
C GLY A 25 -6.84 -9.58 -7.59
N LEU A 26 -6.25 -9.89 -6.43
CA LEU A 26 -5.09 -10.78 -6.38
C LEU A 26 -5.35 -12.17 -6.99
N LEU A 27 -6.56 -12.70 -6.82
CA LEU A 27 -6.96 -13.97 -7.46
C LEU A 27 -7.10 -13.83 -8.98
N ALA A 28 -7.65 -12.71 -9.47
CA ALA A 28 -7.80 -12.46 -10.90
C ALA A 28 -6.45 -12.30 -11.62
N PHE A 29 -5.45 -11.71 -10.96
CA PHE A 29 -4.10 -11.51 -11.50
C PHE A 29 -3.11 -12.61 -11.08
N GLY A 30 -3.55 -13.66 -10.38
CA GLY A 30 -2.66 -14.68 -9.81
C GLY A 30 -1.86 -15.49 -10.84
N SER A 31 -2.32 -15.54 -12.09
CA SER A 31 -1.64 -16.18 -13.23
C SER A 31 -0.95 -15.19 -14.18
N ALA A 32 -1.02 -13.88 -13.91
CA ALA A 32 -0.40 -12.87 -14.75
C ALA A 32 1.13 -13.03 -14.74
N ARG A 33 1.76 -12.86 -15.91
CA ARG A 33 3.22 -12.81 -15.99
C ARG A 33 3.67 -11.52 -15.31
N THR A 34 4.67 -11.61 -14.45
CA THR A 34 5.25 -10.42 -13.82
C THR A 34 6.75 -10.37 -14.04
N GLU A 35 7.28 -9.16 -14.18
CA GLU A 35 8.70 -8.91 -14.37
C GLU A 35 9.15 -7.77 -13.46
N LEU A 36 10.36 -7.88 -12.91
CA LEU A 36 11.01 -6.75 -12.27
C LEU A 36 11.74 -5.97 -13.36
N ALA A 37 11.50 -4.66 -13.43
CA ALA A 37 12.24 -3.82 -14.35
C ALA A 37 13.72 -3.81 -13.95
N GLU A 38 14.58 -3.74 -14.97
CA GLU A 38 16.00 -3.49 -14.74
C GLU A 38 16.19 -2.19 -13.97
N ARG A 39 17.19 -2.18 -13.11
CA ARG A 39 17.50 -1.05 -12.24
C ARG A 39 18.95 -0.69 -12.47
N ASP A 40 19.23 0.61 -12.51
CA ASP A 40 20.59 1.12 -12.54
C ASP A 40 21.35 0.70 -11.27
N GLU A 41 22.69 0.68 -11.35
CA GLU A 41 23.54 0.45 -10.19
C GLU A 41 23.25 1.49 -9.10
N GLU A 42 22.66 1.03 -7.99
CA GLU A 42 22.40 1.88 -6.83
C GLU A 42 23.63 1.98 -5.93
N ASP A 43 23.73 3.11 -5.22
CA ASP A 43 24.68 3.29 -4.13
C ASP A 43 24.52 2.14 -3.11
N PRO A 44 25.57 1.34 -2.85
CA PRO A 44 25.54 0.27 -1.86
C PRO A 44 25.19 0.76 -0.44
N ALA A 45 25.37 2.07 -0.16
CA ALA A 45 25.00 2.70 1.10
C ALA A 45 23.52 3.14 1.17
N ALA A 46 22.75 3.00 0.08
CA ALA A 46 21.36 3.40 0.04
C ALA A 46 20.50 2.57 1.02
N LYS A 47 19.81 3.25 1.92
CA LYS A 47 18.86 2.64 2.89
C LYS A 47 17.41 2.71 2.44
N ARG A 48 17.17 3.27 1.25
CA ARG A 48 15.86 3.46 0.63
C ARG A 48 16.03 3.19 -0.85
N LEU A 49 15.06 2.52 -1.45
CA LEU A 49 15.11 2.19 -2.86
C LEU A 49 13.70 2.02 -3.42
N THR A 50 13.56 2.09 -4.74
CA THR A 50 12.28 1.84 -5.43
C THR A 50 12.42 0.64 -6.36
N VAL A 51 11.63 -0.41 -6.11
CA VAL A 51 11.55 -1.57 -7.02
C VAL A 51 10.37 -1.35 -7.96
N LYS A 52 10.62 -1.44 -9.27
CA LYS A 52 9.57 -1.39 -10.28
C LYS A 52 9.23 -2.81 -10.75
N GLN A 53 7.95 -3.14 -10.77
CA GLN A 53 7.41 -4.37 -11.32
C GLN A 53 6.42 -4.06 -12.44
N LEU A 54 6.44 -4.89 -13.48
CA LEU A 54 5.52 -4.87 -14.60
C LEU A 54 4.63 -6.11 -14.51
N ILE A 55 3.31 -5.93 -14.59
CA ILE A 55 2.32 -7.01 -14.58
C ILE A 55 1.65 -7.08 -15.95
N TYR A 56 1.90 -8.16 -16.67
CA TYR A 56 1.34 -8.43 -17.99
C TYR A 56 0.03 -9.21 -17.82
N ALA A 57 -1.07 -8.49 -17.95
CA ALA A 57 -2.43 -9.02 -17.89
C ALA A 57 -3.09 -8.95 -19.29
N ASP A 58 -4.40 -8.73 -19.34
CA ASP A 58 -5.21 -8.86 -20.56
C ASP A 58 -5.16 -7.63 -21.49
N ARG A 59 -4.34 -6.62 -21.18
CA ARG A 59 -4.20 -5.38 -21.98
C ARG A 59 -2.83 -5.28 -22.66
N SER A 60 -2.72 -4.39 -23.64
CA SER A 60 -1.50 -4.24 -24.46
C SER A 60 -0.30 -3.66 -23.70
N THR A 61 -0.54 -2.86 -22.66
CA THR A 61 0.49 -2.26 -21.80
C THR A 61 0.52 -2.96 -20.43
N PRO A 62 1.68 -3.32 -19.88
CA PRO A 62 1.74 -3.90 -18.54
C PRO A 62 1.24 -2.89 -17.49
N TYR A 63 0.70 -3.38 -16.38
CA TYR A 63 0.49 -2.53 -15.20
C TYR A 63 1.82 -2.25 -14.52
N GLU A 64 2.04 -1.00 -14.13
CA GLU A 64 3.25 -0.60 -13.42
C GLU A 64 3.01 -0.55 -11.90
N MET A 65 3.86 -1.22 -11.13
CA MET A 65 3.87 -1.15 -9.68
C MET A 65 5.23 -0.69 -9.18
N LEU A 66 5.24 0.35 -8.34
CA LEU A 66 6.43 0.87 -7.68
C LEU A 66 6.37 0.57 -6.18
N TYR A 67 7.29 -0.26 -5.72
CA TYR A 67 7.47 -0.58 -4.31
C TYR A 67 8.53 0.34 -3.71
N MET A 68 8.12 1.24 -2.82
CA MET A 68 9.06 2.05 -2.05
C MET A 68 9.54 1.25 -0.86
N MET A 69 10.80 0.84 -0.90
CA MET A 69 11.43 0.03 0.14
C MET A 69 12.29 0.92 1.05
N GLY A 70 12.45 0.49 2.29
CA GLY A 70 13.45 1.06 3.20
C GLY A 70 13.94 0.03 4.19
N GLN A 71 15.22 0.10 4.53
CA GLN A 71 15.78 -0.73 5.59
C GLN A 71 15.20 -0.32 6.95
N ASP A 72 14.92 -1.31 7.79
CA ASP A 72 14.64 -1.11 9.20
C ASP A 72 15.93 -1.00 10.03
N GLN A 73 15.80 -0.93 11.35
CA GLN A 73 16.95 -0.82 12.25
C GLN A 73 17.82 -2.08 12.27
N GLY A 74 17.27 -3.24 11.90
CA GLY A 74 18.00 -4.51 11.76
C GLY A 74 18.71 -4.67 10.42
N GLY A 75 18.49 -3.75 9.47
CA GLY A 75 19.05 -3.82 8.12
C GLY A 75 18.16 -4.58 7.13
N ASP A 76 17.00 -5.08 7.55
CA ASP A 76 16.07 -5.77 6.67
C ASP A 76 15.32 -4.77 5.79
N TRP A 77 15.23 -5.06 4.50
CA TRP A 77 14.37 -4.30 3.59
C TRP A 77 12.89 -4.57 3.88
N LYS A 78 12.14 -3.50 4.13
CA LYS A 78 10.68 -3.56 4.31
C LYS A 78 9.99 -2.67 3.28
N LEU A 79 8.83 -3.13 2.83
CA LEU A 79 7.92 -2.32 2.02
C LEU A 79 7.34 -1.20 2.88
N ARG A 80 7.47 0.04 2.43
CA ARG A 80 6.92 1.21 3.12
C ARG A 80 5.73 1.81 2.40
N ASN A 81 5.70 1.73 1.07
CA ASN A 81 4.61 2.26 0.28
C ASN A 81 4.55 1.56 -1.09
N VAL A 82 3.38 1.62 -1.72
CA VAL A 82 3.14 1.12 -3.07
C VAL A 82 2.48 2.23 -3.89
N ILE A 83 3.01 2.46 -5.09
CA ILE A 83 2.32 3.20 -6.15
C ILE A 83 1.91 2.18 -7.21
N ILE A 84 0.67 2.26 -7.67
CA ILE A 84 0.19 1.48 -8.81
C ILE A 84 -0.16 2.48 -9.90
N GLU A 85 0.49 2.39 -11.06
CA GLU A 85 0.44 3.42 -12.10
C GLU A 85 0.84 4.80 -11.53
N SER A 86 -0.11 5.74 -11.49
CA SER A 86 0.03 7.08 -10.90
C SER A 86 -0.57 7.19 -9.49
N VAL A 87 -1.12 6.10 -8.95
CA VAL A 87 -1.91 6.07 -7.72
C VAL A 87 -1.04 5.72 -6.52
N ASN A 88 -0.79 6.69 -5.66
CA ASN A 88 -0.03 6.51 -4.42
C ASN A 88 -0.93 6.05 -3.26
N LEU A 89 -0.88 4.76 -2.92
CA LEU A 89 -1.77 4.18 -1.91
C LEU A 89 -1.56 4.75 -0.51
N GLY A 90 -0.31 5.02 -0.13
CA GLY A 90 0.01 5.61 1.16
C GLY A 90 -0.58 7.01 1.35
N GLU A 91 -0.58 7.83 0.30
CA GLU A 91 -1.22 9.14 0.33
C GLU A 91 -2.74 9.03 0.40
N ILE A 92 -3.34 8.16 -0.40
CA ILE A 92 -4.80 7.94 -0.41
C ILE A 92 -5.30 7.54 0.99
N TYR A 93 -4.69 6.53 1.61
CA TYR A 93 -5.16 6.06 2.91
C TYR A 93 -4.87 7.05 4.04
N ARG A 94 -3.78 7.80 3.95
CA ARG A 94 -3.52 8.91 4.88
C ARG A 94 -4.63 9.95 4.77
N ASP A 95 -4.97 10.36 3.57
CA ASP A 95 -5.96 11.42 3.34
C ASP A 95 -7.38 10.94 3.72
N GLN A 96 -7.71 9.67 3.45
CA GLN A 96 -8.94 9.02 3.92
C GLN A 96 -9.01 8.97 5.45
N PHE A 97 -7.91 8.64 6.13
CA PHE A 97 -7.84 8.65 7.60
C PHE A 97 -8.08 10.05 8.16
N LEU A 98 -7.44 11.06 7.59
CA LEU A 98 -7.63 12.46 7.99
C LEU A 98 -9.06 12.93 7.76
N ALA A 99 -9.70 12.52 6.65
CA ALA A 99 -11.11 12.83 6.39
C ALA A 99 -12.02 12.19 7.45
N SER A 100 -11.86 10.89 7.71
CA SER A 100 -12.64 10.19 8.72
C SER A 100 -12.45 10.77 10.12
N ALA A 101 -11.21 11.14 10.49
CA ALA A 101 -10.94 11.78 11.76
C ALA A 101 -11.64 13.14 11.90
N ARG A 102 -11.74 13.93 10.81
CA ARG A 102 -12.50 15.20 10.83
C ARG A 102 -14.00 14.95 10.99
N GLU A 103 -14.55 13.98 10.27
CA GLU A 103 -15.96 13.60 10.35
C GLU A 103 -16.36 13.10 11.75
N GLN A 104 -15.46 12.34 12.40
CA GLN A 104 -15.66 11.82 13.75
C GLN A 104 -15.24 12.79 14.85
N GLY A 105 -15.00 14.08 14.53
CA GLY A 105 -14.65 15.11 15.52
C GLY A 105 -13.33 14.85 16.27
N GLY A 106 -12.41 14.11 15.65
CA GLY A 106 -11.13 13.70 16.23
C GLY A 106 -11.18 12.40 17.05
N ASP A 107 -12.32 11.71 17.12
CA ASP A 107 -12.45 10.42 17.81
C ASP A 107 -11.75 9.31 17.02
N LEU A 108 -10.50 9.00 17.39
CA LEU A 108 -9.70 7.96 16.76
C LEU A 108 -10.26 6.56 17.01
N ASP A 109 -10.94 6.31 18.13
CA ASP A 109 -11.53 5.00 18.40
C ASP A 109 -12.71 4.74 17.46
N ALA A 110 -13.52 5.76 17.18
CA ALA A 110 -14.58 5.70 16.18
C ALA A 110 -14.02 5.51 14.76
N VAL A 111 -12.95 6.23 14.39
CA VAL A 111 -12.28 6.05 13.09
C VAL A 111 -11.77 4.63 12.91
N ILE A 112 -11.09 4.07 13.91
CA ILE A 112 -10.53 2.72 13.86
C ILE A 112 -11.64 1.67 13.78
N ALA A 113 -12.71 1.82 14.57
CA ALA A 113 -13.84 0.89 14.58
C ALA A 113 -14.60 0.88 13.25
N GLY A 114 -14.69 2.04 12.57
CA GLY A 114 -15.34 2.20 11.27
C GLY A 114 -14.42 2.03 10.06
N TRP A 115 -13.14 1.69 10.25
CA TRP A 115 -12.17 1.75 9.17
C TRP A 115 -12.43 0.70 8.09
N THR A 116 -12.62 1.16 6.85
CA THR A 116 -12.70 0.32 5.66
C THR A 116 -11.91 0.93 4.52
N VAL A 117 -11.13 0.12 3.82
CA VAL A 117 -10.43 0.53 2.61
C VAL A 117 -11.41 0.51 1.43
N ALA A 118 -11.62 1.67 0.81
CA ALA A 118 -12.36 1.76 -0.44
C ALA A 118 -11.52 1.22 -1.60
N THR A 119 -12.17 0.65 -2.62
CA THR A 119 -11.50 0.32 -3.88
C THR A 119 -11.04 1.61 -4.55
N VAL A 120 -9.78 1.66 -4.94
CA VAL A 120 -9.27 2.72 -5.81
C VAL A 120 -9.47 2.24 -7.24
N GLU A 121 -10.30 2.94 -8.00
CA GLU A 121 -10.46 2.71 -9.43
C GLU A 121 -9.24 3.31 -10.14
N ILE A 122 -8.54 2.48 -10.91
CA ILE A 122 -7.46 2.94 -11.79
C ILE A 122 -8.12 3.14 -13.16
N GLU A 123 -8.18 4.38 -13.63
CA GLU A 123 -8.69 4.69 -14.97
C GLU A 123 -7.80 4.00 -16.02
N GLU A 124 -8.44 3.35 -17.01
CA GLU A 124 -7.77 2.61 -18.10
C GLU A 124 -7.07 3.49 -19.13
#